data_AF-A0A0D2IBR4-F1
#
_entry.id   AF-A0A0D2IBR4-F1
#
_cell.length_a   1.000
_cell.length_b   1.000
_cell.length_c   1.000
_cell.angle_alpha   90.00
_cell.angle_beta   90.00
_cell.angle_gamma   90.00
#
_symmetry.space_group_name_H-M   'P 1'
#
loop_
_entity.id
_entity.type
_entity.pdbx_description
1 polymer ?
#
loop_
_entity_poly.entity_id
_entity_poly.type
_entity_poly.pdbx_seq_one_letter_code
_entity_poly.pdbx_strand_id
1 'polypeptide(L)'
;MIVTGDHVGTHIDALYHVGNKGVLYDGIDAAEACKGGHFNVLGAETIEPMVCRGVFLDIPALKGTTRLEPVAYLGEATGVPGVGESGGKWSASHGVRATGGDTIAFDRVQLGPNFKQRPCHGIFLWENGIHIIEVMDLEELSREKVKEFLFILSPLKLFGATGSPVRPLAVVNV
;
A
#
# COMPACT_ATOMS: atom_id res chain seq x y z
N MET A 1 27.40 5.19 -2.02
CA MET A 1 26.52 5.06 -0.84
C MET A 1 25.16 5.61 -1.24
N ILE A 2 24.07 4.87 -1.01
CA ILE A 2 22.69 5.34 -1.20
C ILE A 2 22.11 5.55 0.20
N VAL A 3 21.42 6.67 0.44
CA VAL A 3 20.69 6.96 1.67
C VAL A 3 19.24 7.26 1.26
N THR A 4 18.30 6.48 1.77
CA THR A 4 16.87 6.59 1.48
C THR A 4 16.06 6.03 2.64
N GLY A 5 14.80 6.46 2.78
CA GLY A 5 13.82 5.80 3.64
C GLY A 5 13.31 4.50 3.01
N ASP A 6 12.68 3.66 3.83
CA ASP A 6 11.99 2.42 3.44
C ASP A 6 10.63 2.65 2.76
N HIS A 7 10.07 3.87 2.89
CA HIS A 7 8.87 4.37 2.21
C HIS A 7 9.20 5.44 1.15
N VAL A 8 10.15 5.16 0.24
CA VAL A 8 10.54 6.09 -0.83
C VAL A 8 10.37 5.45 -2.21
N GLY A 9 9.66 6.14 -3.09
CA GLY A 9 9.27 5.59 -4.39
C GLY A 9 8.25 4.47 -4.23
N THR A 10 8.17 3.56 -5.21
CA THR A 10 7.31 2.38 -5.10
C THR A 10 7.80 1.48 -3.97
N HIS A 11 6.96 1.28 -2.97
CA HIS A 11 7.30 0.52 -1.77
C HIS A 11 6.10 -0.28 -1.28
N ILE A 12 6.36 -1.29 -0.45
CA ILE A 12 5.34 -2.09 0.24
C ILE A 12 5.43 -1.86 1.74
N ASP A 13 4.27 -1.71 2.38
CA ASP A 13 4.15 -1.56 3.83
C ASP A 13 4.20 -2.91 4.52
N ALA A 14 4.98 -2.99 5.60
CA ALA A 14 4.99 -4.12 6.52
C ALA A 14 3.76 -4.07 7.44
N LEU A 15 3.37 -5.21 8.02
CA LEU A 15 2.12 -5.27 8.79
C LEU A 15 2.15 -4.47 10.10
N TYR A 16 3.34 -4.17 10.63
CA TYR A 16 3.45 -3.28 11.79
C TYR A 16 3.56 -1.79 11.43
N HIS A 17 3.59 -1.42 10.14
CA HIS A 17 3.67 -0.02 9.69
C HIS A 17 2.62 0.87 10.37
N VAL A 18 1.40 0.35 10.55
CA VAL A 18 0.33 0.99 11.32
C VAL A 18 -0.28 -0.01 12.29
N GLY A 19 -0.44 0.43 13.55
CA GLY A 19 -1.21 -0.26 14.57
C GLY A 19 -2.30 0.63 15.17
N ASN A 20 -3.20 0.06 15.95
CA ASN A 20 -4.29 0.78 16.60
C ASN A 20 -4.24 0.57 18.12
N LYS A 21 -4.14 1.67 18.88
CA LYS A 21 -4.09 1.65 20.36
C LYS A 21 -3.06 0.66 20.94
N GLY A 22 -1.88 0.58 20.30
CA GLY A 22 -0.80 -0.31 20.73
C GLY A 22 -0.96 -1.77 20.28
N VAL A 23 -1.96 -2.07 19.43
CA VAL A 23 -2.20 -3.42 18.90
C VAL A 23 -1.89 -3.45 17.41
N LEU A 24 -1.12 -4.46 17.00
CA LEU A 24 -0.78 -4.76 15.60
C LEU A 24 -1.69 -5.87 15.04
N TYR A 25 -1.40 -6.30 13.81
CA TYR A 25 -2.02 -7.49 13.24
C TYR A 25 -1.94 -8.70 14.19
N ASP A 26 -2.98 -9.53 14.15
CA ASP A 26 -3.13 -10.75 14.96
C ASP A 26 -3.13 -10.50 16.48
N GLY A 27 -3.48 -9.28 16.91
CA GLY A 27 -3.59 -8.93 18.33
C GLY A 27 -2.26 -8.78 19.04
N ILE A 28 -1.15 -8.68 18.30
CA ILE A 28 0.19 -8.52 18.86
C ILE A 28 0.31 -7.16 19.58
N ASP A 29 0.80 -7.18 20.82
CA ASP A 29 1.13 -5.97 21.57
C ASP A 29 2.39 -5.31 20.98
N ALA A 30 2.26 -4.05 20.57
CA ALA A 30 3.32 -3.32 19.91
C ALA A 30 4.51 -3.00 20.84
N ALA A 31 4.26 -2.79 22.13
CA ALA A 31 5.32 -2.49 23.09
C ALA A 31 6.16 -3.75 23.39
N GLU A 32 5.53 -4.92 23.48
CA GLU A 32 6.23 -6.20 23.63
C GLU A 32 6.97 -6.63 22.36
N ALA A 33 6.43 -6.29 21.19
CA ALA A 33 7.06 -6.57 19.90
C ALA A 33 8.28 -5.67 19.62
N CYS A 34 8.28 -4.44 20.13
CA CYS A 34 9.35 -3.46 19.96
C CYS A 34 10.37 -3.57 21.09
N LYS A 35 11.45 -4.32 20.86
CA LYS A 35 12.53 -4.53 21.84
C LYS A 35 13.85 -4.05 21.25
N GLY A 36 14.62 -3.28 22.01
CA GLY A 36 15.91 -2.76 21.55
C GLY A 36 15.82 -1.79 20.36
N GLY A 37 14.70 -1.08 20.22
CA GLY A 37 14.49 -0.06 19.18
C GLY A 37 14.04 -0.57 17.81
N HIS A 38 13.65 -1.84 17.71
CA HIS A 38 13.13 -2.45 16.47
C HIS A 38 12.01 -3.44 16.79
N PHE A 39 11.13 -3.66 15.81
CA PHE A 39 10.12 -4.70 15.87
C PHE A 39 10.72 -6.02 15.38
N ASN A 40 10.49 -7.09 16.14
CA ASN A 40 11.03 -8.44 15.83
C ASN A 40 10.02 -9.34 15.10
N VAL A 41 8.86 -8.80 14.76
CA VAL A 41 7.75 -9.49 14.09
C VAL A 41 7.12 -8.54 13.09
N LEU A 42 6.44 -9.11 12.09
CA LEU A 42 5.63 -8.37 11.12
C LEU A 42 6.39 -7.36 10.24
N GLY A 43 7.72 -7.36 10.27
CA GLY A 43 8.55 -6.43 9.50
C GLY A 43 8.72 -6.81 8.04
N ALA A 44 9.35 -5.93 7.28
CA ALA A 44 9.58 -6.11 5.84
C ALA A 44 10.30 -7.43 5.54
N GLU A 45 11.18 -7.90 6.43
CA GLU A 45 11.85 -9.19 6.34
C GLU A 45 10.90 -10.39 6.45
N THR A 46 9.70 -10.23 6.99
CA THR A 46 8.70 -11.32 7.09
C THR A 46 7.82 -11.42 5.84
N ILE A 47 7.78 -10.40 4.99
CA ILE A 47 6.94 -10.38 3.80
C ILE A 47 7.46 -11.42 2.80
N GLU A 48 6.63 -12.38 2.44
CA GLU A 48 6.96 -13.40 1.44
C GLU A 48 6.90 -12.83 0.01
N PRO A 49 7.75 -13.33 -0.91
CA PRO A 49 7.57 -13.05 -2.33
C PRO A 49 6.16 -13.46 -2.80
N MET A 50 5.60 -12.66 -3.70
CA MET A 50 4.27 -12.86 -4.25
C MET A 50 4.41 -13.21 -5.73
N VAL A 51 3.83 -14.36 -6.11
CA VAL A 51 3.61 -14.76 -7.50
C VAL A 51 2.15 -15.20 -7.58
N CYS A 52 1.29 -14.29 -8.00
CA CYS A 52 -0.16 -14.49 -7.92
C CYS A 52 -0.89 -13.69 -9.00
N ARG A 53 -2.22 -13.79 -9.02
CA ARG A 53 -3.04 -13.00 -9.94
C ARG A 53 -3.13 -11.54 -9.49
N GLY A 54 -2.79 -10.62 -10.36
CA GLY A 54 -3.05 -9.19 -10.22
C GLY A 54 -4.35 -8.79 -10.93
N VAL A 55 -5.09 -7.87 -10.32
CA VAL A 55 -6.31 -7.26 -10.90
C VAL A 55 -6.11 -5.75 -10.89
N PHE A 56 -6.27 -5.10 -12.05
CA PHE A 56 -6.14 -3.64 -12.16
C PHE A 56 -7.50 -2.97 -12.33
N LEU A 57 -7.78 -2.03 -11.42
CA LEU A 57 -8.96 -1.19 -11.44
C LEU A 57 -8.57 0.23 -11.89
N ASP A 58 -8.85 0.54 -13.15
CA ASP A 58 -8.57 1.86 -13.73
C ASP A 58 -9.65 2.89 -13.31
N ILE A 59 -9.52 3.40 -12.09
CA ILE A 59 -10.46 4.37 -11.51
C ILE A 59 -10.52 5.69 -12.32
N PRO A 60 -9.40 6.28 -12.78
CA PRO A 60 -9.43 7.43 -13.67
C PRO A 60 -10.28 7.18 -14.93
N ALA A 61 -10.03 6.08 -15.66
CA ALA A 61 -10.76 5.79 -16.89
C ALA A 61 -12.26 5.58 -16.63
N LEU A 62 -12.62 4.94 -15.51
CA LEU A 62 -14.02 4.79 -15.09
C LEU A 62 -14.71 6.14 -14.82
N LYS A 63 -13.94 7.17 -14.43
CA LYS A 63 -14.42 8.54 -14.23
C LYS A 63 -14.31 9.41 -15.49
N GLY A 64 -13.91 8.84 -16.62
CA GLY A 64 -13.79 9.55 -17.89
C GLY A 64 -12.55 10.47 -17.99
N THR A 65 -11.52 10.22 -17.17
CA THR A 65 -10.23 10.91 -17.25
C THR A 65 -9.10 9.90 -17.44
N THR A 66 -7.94 10.34 -17.93
CA THR A 66 -6.76 9.48 -18.11
C THR A 66 -5.78 9.53 -16.95
N ARG A 67 -5.85 10.58 -16.12
CA ARG A 67 -4.99 10.76 -14.94
C ARG A 67 -5.63 11.68 -13.91
N LEU A 68 -5.06 11.67 -12.71
CA LEU A 68 -5.38 12.64 -11.67
C LEU A 68 -4.81 14.03 -12.00
N GLU A 69 -5.47 15.08 -11.52
CA GLU A 69 -4.94 16.44 -11.62
C GLU A 69 -3.63 16.56 -10.82
N PRO A 70 -2.53 17.10 -11.40
CA PRO A 70 -1.22 17.11 -10.76
C PRO A 70 -1.22 17.75 -9.37
N VAL A 71 -1.94 18.86 -9.18
CA VAL A 71 -2.03 19.55 -7.88
C VAL A 71 -2.70 18.66 -6.83
N ALA A 72 -3.72 17.91 -7.21
CA ALA A 72 -4.40 16.99 -6.30
C ALA A 72 -3.53 15.78 -5.98
N TYR A 73 -2.80 15.26 -6.97
CA TYR A 73 -1.88 14.14 -6.81
C TYR A 73 -0.76 14.43 -5.82
N LEU A 74 -0.19 15.64 -5.85
CA LEU A 74 0.84 16.08 -4.88
C LEU A 74 0.31 16.21 -3.46
N GLY A 75 -1.01 16.38 -3.29
CA GLY A 75 -1.65 16.38 -1.98
C GLY A 75 -1.50 17.65 -1.15
N GLU A 76 -0.68 18.62 -1.59
CA GLU A 76 -0.37 19.83 -0.81
C GLU A 76 -1.59 20.74 -0.60
N ALA A 77 -2.38 20.98 -1.65
CA ALA A 77 -3.45 21.97 -1.62
C ALA A 77 -4.84 21.39 -1.34
N THR A 78 -5.05 20.08 -1.57
CA THR A 78 -6.38 19.46 -1.55
C THR A 78 -6.48 18.23 -0.64
N GLY A 79 -5.37 17.79 -0.05
CA GLY A 79 -5.23 16.42 0.41
C GLY A 79 -5.03 15.46 -0.77
N VAL A 80 -4.87 14.18 -0.48
CA VAL A 80 -4.44 13.16 -1.46
C VAL A 80 -5.66 12.34 -1.93
N PRO A 81 -5.87 12.17 -3.24
CA PRO A 81 -6.86 11.23 -3.76
C PRO A 81 -6.48 9.79 -3.39
N GLY A 82 -7.48 8.96 -3.15
CA GLY A 82 -7.24 7.58 -2.75
C GLY A 82 -8.51 6.82 -2.48
N VAL A 83 -8.34 5.62 -1.94
CA VAL A 83 -9.44 4.73 -1.57
C VAL A 83 -10.05 5.18 -0.25
N GLY A 84 -11.38 5.22 -0.18
CA GLY A 84 -12.11 5.46 1.06
C GLY A 84 -12.43 4.16 1.78
N GLU A 85 -12.88 4.27 3.03
CA GLU A 85 -13.21 3.14 3.91
C GLU A 85 -14.08 2.05 3.24
N SER A 86 -15.09 2.43 2.45
CA SER A 86 -15.96 1.48 1.74
C SER A 86 -15.20 0.65 0.70
N GLY A 87 -14.30 1.27 -0.05
CA GLY A 87 -13.42 0.57 -1.00
C GLY A 87 -12.41 -0.31 -0.28
N GLY A 88 -11.88 0.16 0.86
CA GLY A 88 -10.99 -0.62 1.72
C GLY A 88 -11.64 -1.92 2.20
N LYS A 89 -12.85 -1.81 2.77
CA LYS A 89 -13.63 -2.97 3.24
C LYS A 89 -13.98 -3.94 2.10
N TRP A 90 -14.35 -3.40 0.93
CA TRP A 90 -14.63 -4.23 -0.24
C TRP A 90 -13.39 -5.00 -0.69
N SER A 91 -12.22 -4.36 -0.79
CA SER A 91 -10.99 -5.06 -1.16
C SER A 91 -10.61 -6.14 -0.14
N ALA A 92 -10.72 -5.83 1.15
CA ALA A 92 -10.44 -6.78 2.22
C ALA A 92 -11.38 -8.00 2.18
N SER A 93 -12.67 -7.80 1.87
CA SER A 93 -13.63 -8.90 1.78
C SER A 93 -13.35 -9.89 0.64
N HIS A 94 -12.49 -9.53 -0.31
CA HIS A 94 -12.05 -10.42 -1.40
C HIS A 94 -10.79 -11.23 -1.06
N GLY A 95 -10.26 -11.12 0.16
CA GLY A 95 -9.12 -11.92 0.62
C GLY A 95 -7.83 -11.66 -0.16
N VAL A 96 -7.62 -10.42 -0.61
CA VAL A 96 -6.39 -10.03 -1.32
C VAL A 96 -5.17 -10.11 -0.40
N ARG A 97 -4.03 -10.52 -0.94
CA ARG A 97 -2.75 -10.58 -0.20
C ARG A 97 -2.10 -9.20 -0.02
N ALA A 98 -2.33 -8.34 -1.00
CA ALA A 98 -1.88 -6.96 -1.01
C ALA A 98 -2.87 -6.13 -1.84
N THR A 99 -2.95 -4.84 -1.53
CA THR A 99 -3.58 -3.82 -2.35
C THR A 99 -2.52 -2.80 -2.79
N GLY A 100 -2.80 -1.99 -3.80
CA GLY A 100 -1.88 -0.93 -4.17
C GLY A 100 -2.51 0.16 -5.02
N GLY A 101 -1.80 1.27 -5.13
CA GLY A 101 -2.20 2.44 -5.90
C GLY A 101 -1.00 3.27 -6.34
N ASP A 102 -1.26 4.19 -7.27
CA ASP A 102 -0.28 5.14 -7.78
C ASP A 102 -0.12 6.37 -6.88
N THR A 103 -0.91 6.53 -5.82
CA THR A 103 -0.86 7.70 -4.93
C THR A 103 0.07 7.49 -3.73
N ILE A 104 0.49 8.59 -3.09
CA ILE A 104 1.47 8.61 -1.99
C ILE A 104 0.97 8.02 -0.66
N ALA A 105 -0.34 7.85 -0.50
CA ALA A 105 -0.89 7.42 0.79
C ALA A 105 -1.90 6.27 0.67
N PHE A 106 -2.18 5.79 -0.55
CA PHE A 106 -3.27 4.87 -0.92
C PHE A 106 -4.69 5.29 -0.48
N ASP A 107 -4.89 5.54 0.82
CA ASP A 107 -6.00 6.21 1.47
C ASP A 107 -6.31 7.58 0.85
N ARG A 108 -7.61 7.90 0.81
CA ARG A 108 -8.07 9.26 0.58
C ARG A 108 -7.78 10.12 1.80
N VAL A 109 -6.85 11.06 1.66
CA VAL A 109 -6.50 12.01 2.71
C VAL A 109 -7.27 13.31 2.52
N GLN A 110 -7.98 13.74 3.56
CA GLN A 110 -8.73 15.01 3.57
C GLN A 110 -8.00 16.04 4.42
N LEU A 111 -7.94 17.30 3.98
CA LEU A 111 -7.45 18.38 4.82
C LEU A 111 -8.37 18.65 6.02
N GLY A 112 -7.83 19.34 7.03
CA GLY A 112 -8.57 19.71 8.24
C GLY A 112 -8.48 18.66 9.36
N PRO A 113 -9.48 18.60 10.27
CA PRO A 113 -9.41 17.78 11.49
C PRO A 113 -9.18 16.28 11.24
N ASN A 114 -9.58 15.79 10.07
CA ASN A 114 -9.48 14.38 9.68
C ASN A 114 -8.18 14.04 8.94
N PHE A 115 -7.21 14.97 8.84
CA PHE A 115 -5.98 14.78 8.07
C PHE A 115 -5.16 13.55 8.47
N LYS A 116 -5.24 13.14 9.74
CA LYS A 116 -4.54 11.96 10.26
C LYS A 116 -5.26 10.64 10.00
N GLN A 117 -6.51 10.66 9.52
CA GLN A 117 -7.27 9.43 9.32
C GLN A 117 -6.76 8.67 8.10
N ARG A 118 -6.48 7.37 8.30
CA ARG A 118 -6.07 6.42 7.27
C ARG A 118 -6.88 5.13 7.43
N PRO A 119 -8.19 5.16 7.12
CA PRO A 119 -9.06 4.02 7.34
C PRO A 119 -8.59 2.77 6.59
N CYS A 120 -8.03 2.90 5.38
CA CYS A 120 -7.56 1.75 4.61
C CYS A 120 -6.30 1.14 5.22
N HIS A 121 -5.32 1.93 5.68
CA HIS A 121 -4.18 1.41 6.46
C HIS A 121 -4.66 0.58 7.66
N GLY A 122 -5.69 1.07 8.36
CA GLY A 122 -6.34 0.36 9.45
C GLY A 122 -6.91 -1.00 9.00
N ILE A 123 -7.84 -0.96 8.06
CA ILE A 123 -8.53 -2.14 7.53
C ILE A 123 -7.54 -3.18 7.01
N PHE A 124 -6.50 -2.76 6.31
CA PHE A 124 -5.58 -3.70 5.68
C PHE A 124 -4.54 -4.24 6.65
N LEU A 125 -3.77 -3.38 7.31
CA LEU A 125 -2.58 -3.81 8.03
C LEU A 125 -2.92 -4.52 9.34
N TRP A 126 -3.60 -3.84 10.28
CA TRP A 126 -3.86 -4.41 11.61
C TRP A 126 -5.13 -5.27 11.69
N GLU A 127 -6.17 -4.99 10.90
CA GLU A 127 -7.42 -5.77 10.96
C GLU A 127 -7.36 -7.06 10.12
N ASN A 128 -6.71 -7.04 8.95
CA ASN A 128 -6.81 -8.15 7.98
C ASN A 128 -5.47 -8.74 7.53
N GLY A 129 -4.32 -8.15 7.89
CA GLY A 129 -3.00 -8.69 7.52
C GLY A 129 -2.71 -8.55 6.02
N ILE A 130 -3.18 -7.48 5.40
CA ILE A 130 -3.08 -7.19 3.97
C ILE A 130 -2.07 -6.07 3.78
N HIS A 131 -1.08 -6.29 2.91
CA HIS A 131 -0.06 -5.29 2.61
C HIS A 131 -0.58 -4.17 1.70
N ILE A 132 0.02 -2.99 1.78
CA ILE A 132 -0.26 -1.84 0.92
C ILE A 132 0.97 -1.54 0.07
N ILE A 133 0.77 -1.28 -1.22
CA ILE A 133 1.82 -0.85 -2.14
C ILE A 133 1.48 0.55 -2.63
N GLU A 134 2.37 1.50 -2.37
CA GLU A 134 2.14 2.91 -2.69
C GLU A 134 3.06 3.38 -3.81
N VAL A 135 2.70 4.48 -4.46
CA VAL A 135 3.51 5.15 -5.49
C VAL A 135 3.87 4.18 -6.64
N MET A 136 2.94 3.33 -7.05
CA MET A 136 3.11 2.45 -8.20
C MET A 136 3.05 3.25 -9.51
N ASP A 137 3.85 2.86 -10.51
CA ASP A 137 3.63 3.28 -11.88
C ASP A 137 2.64 2.34 -12.56
N LEU A 138 1.46 2.87 -12.92
CA LEU A 138 0.35 2.13 -13.50
C LEU A 138 -0.04 2.64 -14.90
N GLU A 139 0.73 3.57 -15.48
CA GLU A 139 0.36 4.22 -16.74
C GLU A 139 0.29 3.24 -17.90
N GLU A 140 1.22 2.28 -17.96
CA GLU A 140 1.24 1.26 -19.01
C GLU A 140 0.04 0.30 -18.91
N LEU A 141 -0.32 -0.15 -17.71
CA LEU A 141 -1.50 -1.00 -17.51
C LEU A 141 -2.80 -0.28 -17.92
N SER A 142 -2.90 1.02 -17.61
CA SER A 142 -4.04 1.85 -18.04
C SER A 142 -4.10 2.01 -19.55
N ARG A 143 -2.98 2.39 -20.18
CA ARG A 143 -2.88 2.59 -21.63
C ARG A 143 -3.25 1.32 -22.41
N GLU A 144 -2.70 0.18 -22.00
CA GLU A 144 -2.94 -1.13 -22.63
C GLU A 144 -4.27 -1.77 -22.18
N LYS A 145 -5.02 -1.10 -21.30
CA LYS A 145 -6.32 -1.53 -20.76
C LYS A 145 -6.29 -2.93 -20.15
N VAL A 146 -5.15 -3.31 -19.57
CA VAL A 146 -4.95 -4.59 -18.90
C VAL A 146 -5.89 -4.67 -17.69
N LYS A 147 -6.55 -5.81 -17.49
CA LYS A 147 -7.46 -6.03 -16.34
C LYS A 147 -6.94 -7.08 -15.38
N GLU A 148 -6.38 -8.15 -15.92
CA GLU A 148 -5.78 -9.23 -15.14
C GLU A 148 -4.41 -9.57 -15.71
N PHE A 149 -3.47 -9.93 -14.83
CA PHE A 149 -2.09 -10.24 -15.17
C PHE A 149 -1.46 -11.13 -14.09
N LEU A 150 -0.32 -11.74 -14.40
CA LEU A 150 0.51 -12.38 -13.38
C LEU A 150 1.30 -11.29 -12.65
N PHE A 151 1.04 -11.13 -11.35
CA PHE A 151 1.73 -10.22 -10.48
C PHE A 151 2.93 -10.90 -9.83
N ILE A 152 4.10 -10.24 -9.90
CA ILE A 152 5.33 -10.69 -9.26
C ILE A 152 5.89 -9.55 -8.41
N LEU A 153 6.17 -9.82 -7.15
CA LEU A 153 6.81 -8.87 -6.24
C LEU A 153 7.69 -9.61 -5.23
N SER A 154 8.90 -9.12 -5.00
CA SER A 154 9.78 -9.58 -3.93
C SER A 154 10.36 -8.39 -3.20
N PRO A 155 10.03 -8.18 -1.91
CA PRO A 155 10.62 -7.12 -1.10
C PRO A 155 12.08 -7.40 -0.75
N LEU A 156 12.85 -6.34 -0.49
CA LEU A 156 14.12 -6.48 0.23
C LEU A 156 13.83 -6.93 1.66
N LYS A 157 14.62 -7.90 2.16
CA LYS A 157 14.52 -8.43 3.52
C LYS A 157 15.24 -7.49 4.51
N LEU A 158 14.66 -6.30 4.71
CA LEU A 158 15.18 -5.29 5.63
C LEU A 158 14.67 -5.58 7.05
N PHE A 159 15.56 -6.06 7.91
CA PHE A 159 15.21 -6.47 9.26
C PHE A 159 14.66 -5.31 10.10
N GLY A 160 13.44 -5.47 10.64
CA GLY A 160 12.81 -4.48 11.50
C GLY A 160 12.48 -3.17 10.78
N ALA A 161 12.29 -3.21 9.46
CA ALA A 161 11.82 -2.07 8.67
C ALA A 161 10.30 -2.06 8.53
N THR A 162 9.71 -0.85 8.52
CA THR A 162 8.27 -0.62 8.41
C THR A 162 7.77 -0.77 6.97
N GLY A 163 8.67 -0.73 5.99
CA GLY A 163 8.37 -0.98 4.61
C GLY A 163 9.59 -1.49 3.84
N SER A 164 9.43 -1.63 2.53
CA SER A 164 10.50 -2.05 1.64
C SER A 164 10.31 -1.46 0.25
N PRO A 165 11.33 -0.83 -0.34
CA PRO A 165 11.30 -0.49 -1.76
C PRO A 165 11.11 -1.76 -2.59
N VAL A 166 10.20 -1.70 -3.57
CA VAL A 166 9.86 -2.84 -4.43
C VAL A 166 9.82 -2.44 -5.89
N ARG A 167 9.95 -3.45 -6.76
CA ARG A 167 9.66 -3.32 -8.19
C ARG A 167 8.57 -4.34 -8.56
N PRO A 168 7.29 -4.00 -8.39
CA PRO A 168 6.20 -4.87 -8.77
C PRO A 168 6.21 -5.06 -10.29
N LEU A 169 6.02 -6.29 -10.76
CA LEU A 169 5.97 -6.63 -12.18
C LEU A 169 4.60 -7.17 -12.53
N ALA A 170 4.02 -6.65 -13.61
CA ALA A 170 2.87 -7.21 -14.28
C ALA A 170 3.33 -7.96 -15.52
N VAL A 171 3.21 -9.29 -15.51
CA VAL A 171 3.46 -10.12 -16.69
C VAL A 171 2.13 -10.28 -17.43
N VAL A 172 2.07 -9.71 -18.62
CA VAL A 172 0.90 -9.69 -19.49
C VAL A 172 1.13 -10.61 -20.70
N ASN A 173 0.07 -11.22 -21.20
CA ASN A 173 0.12 -11.92 -22.49
C ASN A 173 -0.03 -10.86 -23.58
N VAL A 174 1.09 -10.54 -24.25
CA VAL A 174 1.10 -9.77 -25.50
C VAL A 174 0.80 -10.65 -26.70
#